data_AF-A0A1C3H1I4-F1
#
_entry.id   AF-A0A1C3H1I4-F1
#
_cell.length_a   1.000
_cell.length_b   1.000
_cell.length_c   1.000
_cell.angle_alpha   90.00
_cell.angle_beta   90.00
_cell.angle_gamma   90.00
#
_symmetry.space_group_name_H-M   'P 1'
#
loop_
_entity.id
_entity.type
_entity.pdbx_description
1 polymer ?
#
loop_
_entity_poly.entity_id
_entity_poly.type
_entity_poly.pdbx_seq_one_letter_code
_entity_poly.pdbx_strand_id
1 'polypeptide(L)'
;MILASLARYYYRLAAENDEMGNPKVPPYGFSEEKISWILVLDSEGNLQNTVSNLSADIKPRPKLMIVPRPDKRTSGIKPNFLWDKTAYALGVEANKNKAEAKKKPFIPAEKTFAAFKQYHLELLQDSADEGLLAIYRFLQNWQPEHFAAQHLPLEMLDTNIVFSPGNAKCLYS
;
A
#
# COMPACT_ATOMS: atom_id res chain seq x y z
N MET A 1 6.13 -37.40 -5.34
CA MET A 1 6.81 -36.15 -5.74
C MET A 1 5.83 -34.98 -5.59
N ILE A 2 5.80 -34.33 -4.42
CA ILE A 2 4.73 -33.40 -4.04
C ILE A 2 4.85 -32.04 -4.75
N LEU A 3 6.09 -31.57 -5.03
CA LEU A 3 6.33 -30.28 -5.68
C LEU A 3 5.72 -30.18 -7.09
N ALA A 4 5.87 -31.19 -7.95
CA ALA A 4 5.33 -31.14 -9.30
C ALA A 4 3.79 -31.18 -9.31
N SER A 5 3.18 -31.93 -8.38
CA SER A 5 1.73 -31.94 -8.24
C SER A 5 1.20 -30.57 -7.76
N LEU A 6 1.90 -29.92 -6.83
CA LEU A 6 1.56 -28.57 -6.36
C LEU A 6 1.71 -27.53 -7.47
N ALA A 7 2.81 -27.59 -8.24
CA ALA A 7 3.03 -26.69 -9.37
C ALA A 7 1.94 -26.84 -10.44
N ARG A 8 1.59 -28.07 -10.82
CA ARG A 8 0.48 -28.34 -11.76
C ARG A 8 -0.85 -27.83 -11.24
N TYR A 9 -1.12 -27.99 -9.95
CA TYR A 9 -2.34 -27.49 -9.33
C TYR A 9 -2.41 -25.96 -9.36
N TYR A 10 -1.31 -25.28 -9.04
CA TYR A 10 -1.21 -23.83 -9.14
C TYR A 10 -1.43 -23.35 -10.58
N TYR A 11 -0.78 -23.96 -11.58
CA TYR A 11 -0.98 -23.56 -12.99
C TYR A 11 -2.42 -23.77 -13.46
N ARG A 12 -3.11 -24.80 -12.96
CA ARG A 12 -4.54 -24.99 -13.25
C ARG A 12 -5.38 -23.86 -12.66
N LEU A 13 -5.18 -23.53 -11.38
CA LEU A 13 -5.91 -22.43 -10.74
C LEU A 13 -5.58 -21.07 -11.38
N ALA A 14 -4.33 -20.83 -11.80
CA ALA A 14 -3.92 -19.60 -12.46
C ALA A 14 -4.54 -19.42 -13.85
N ALA A 15 -5.02 -20.49 -14.48
CA ALA A 15 -5.75 -20.46 -15.74
C ALA A 15 -7.28 -20.35 -15.56
N GLU A 16 -7.77 -20.35 -14.32
CA GLU A 16 -9.18 -20.25 -13.98
C GLU A 16 -9.49 -18.90 -13.33
N ASN A 17 -10.65 -18.34 -13.66
CA ASN A 17 -11.23 -17.21 -12.94
C ASN A 17 -12.32 -17.70 -11.98
N ASP A 18 -12.54 -16.96 -10.90
CA ASP A 18 -13.68 -17.16 -10.01
C ASP A 18 -15.01 -16.80 -10.69
N GLU A 19 -16.12 -17.00 -10.00
CA GLU A 19 -17.47 -16.71 -10.51
C GLU A 19 -17.67 -15.23 -10.87
N MET A 20 -16.80 -14.35 -10.37
CA MET A 20 -16.82 -12.90 -10.58
C MET A 20 -15.81 -12.44 -11.63
N GLY A 21 -15.09 -13.37 -12.27
CA GLY A 21 -14.11 -13.08 -13.33
C GLY A 21 -12.71 -12.73 -12.84
N ASN A 22 -12.42 -12.82 -11.53
CA ASN A 22 -11.10 -12.54 -10.98
C ASN A 22 -10.19 -13.77 -11.02
N PRO A 23 -8.86 -13.60 -11.13
CA PRO A 23 -7.92 -14.72 -11.04
C PRO A 23 -8.08 -15.49 -9.72
N LYS A 24 -8.21 -16.83 -9.77
CA LYS A 24 -8.34 -17.65 -8.54
C LYS A 24 -7.09 -17.68 -7.65
N VAL A 25 -5.94 -17.33 -8.21
CA VAL A 25 -4.67 -17.22 -7.49
C VAL A 25 -3.91 -15.98 -7.96
N PRO A 26 -3.13 -15.33 -7.08
CA PRO A 26 -2.27 -14.22 -7.48
C PRO A 26 -1.33 -14.63 -8.62
N PRO A 27 -1.11 -13.74 -9.60
CA PRO A 27 -0.08 -13.94 -10.61
C PRO A 27 1.30 -14.14 -9.98
N TYR A 28 2.19 -14.79 -10.72
CA TYR A 28 3.57 -14.94 -10.28
C TYR A 28 4.21 -13.56 -10.01
N GLY A 29 4.89 -13.43 -8.86
CA GLY A 29 5.45 -12.14 -8.41
C GLY A 29 4.51 -11.30 -7.54
N PHE A 30 3.26 -11.73 -7.35
CA PHE A 30 2.27 -11.06 -6.49
C PHE A 30 1.88 -11.94 -5.29
N SER A 31 1.24 -11.33 -4.30
CA SER A 31 0.56 -11.99 -3.17
C SER A 31 -0.73 -11.26 -2.81
N GLU A 32 -1.66 -11.96 -2.15
CA GLU A 32 -2.81 -11.32 -1.52
C GLU A 32 -2.41 -10.77 -0.15
N GLU A 33 -2.59 -9.48 0.04
CA GLU A 33 -2.28 -8.80 1.29
C GLU A 33 -3.48 -8.02 1.79
N LYS A 34 -3.54 -7.84 3.11
CA LYS A 34 -4.58 -7.04 3.76
C LYS A 34 -4.24 -5.57 3.59
N ILE A 35 -5.03 -4.86 2.77
CA ILE A 35 -4.89 -3.43 2.51
C ILE A 35 -6.09 -2.69 3.09
N SER A 36 -5.83 -1.69 3.93
CA SER A 36 -6.88 -0.95 4.63
C SER A 36 -7.30 0.32 3.90
N TRP A 37 -6.36 0.97 3.20
CA TRP A 37 -6.59 2.27 2.57
C TRP A 37 -5.92 2.35 1.20
N ILE A 38 -6.54 3.10 0.31
CA ILE A 38 -6.03 3.42 -1.02
C ILE A 38 -5.86 4.94 -1.11
N LEU A 39 -4.65 5.38 -1.39
CA LEU A 39 -4.32 6.78 -1.60
C LEU A 39 -4.46 7.10 -3.08
N VAL A 40 -5.41 7.98 -3.41
CA VAL A 40 -5.68 8.39 -4.78
C VAL A 40 -4.84 9.62 -5.09
N LEU A 41 -3.94 9.50 -6.07
CA LEU A 41 -3.02 10.54 -6.48
C LEU A 41 -3.46 11.15 -7.81
N ASP A 42 -3.27 12.47 -7.96
CA ASP A 42 -3.33 13.11 -9.27
C ASP A 42 -2.06 12.84 -10.09
N SER A 43 -2.07 13.28 -11.36
CA SER A 43 -0.90 13.16 -12.24
C SER A 43 0.31 13.95 -11.75
N GLU A 44 0.12 14.98 -10.92
CA GLU A 44 1.19 15.78 -10.32
C GLU A 44 1.74 15.15 -9.03
N GLY A 45 1.16 14.06 -8.55
CA GLY A 45 1.53 13.39 -7.31
C GLY A 45 0.94 14.03 -6.05
N ASN A 46 -0.08 14.88 -6.16
CA ASN A 46 -0.81 15.37 -5.00
C ASN A 46 -1.84 14.33 -4.55
N LEU A 47 -2.03 14.20 -3.24
CA LEU A 47 -3.08 13.36 -2.67
C LEU A 47 -4.44 14.03 -2.89
N GLN A 48 -5.26 13.47 -3.79
CA GLN A 48 -6.63 13.97 -4.02
C GLN A 48 -7.62 13.42 -3.01
N ASN A 49 -7.52 12.12 -2.72
CA ASN A 49 -8.49 11.43 -1.89
C ASN A 49 -7.88 10.21 -1.20
N THR A 50 -8.51 9.78 -0.11
CA THR A 50 -8.20 8.52 0.56
C THR A 50 -9.44 7.67 0.65
N VAL A 51 -9.36 6.48 0.07
CA VAL A 51 -10.47 5.54 -0.03
C VAL A 51 -10.27 4.43 0.99
N SER A 52 -11.28 4.21 1.84
CA SER A 52 -11.29 3.09 2.76
C SER A 52 -11.51 1.78 2.00
N ASN A 53 -10.61 0.82 2.20
CA ASN A 53 -10.71 -0.54 1.70
C ASN A 53 -11.11 -1.52 2.81
N LEU A 54 -11.83 -1.02 3.82
CA LEU A 54 -12.36 -1.84 4.91
C LEU A 54 -13.72 -2.46 4.51
N SER A 55 -14.09 -3.57 5.14
CA SER A 55 -15.42 -4.16 5.02
C SER A 55 -16.48 -3.29 5.72
N ALA A 56 -17.72 -3.37 5.24
CA ALA A 56 -18.87 -2.64 5.81
C ALA A 56 -19.46 -3.32 7.07
N ASP A 57 -18.73 -4.27 7.66
CA ASP A 57 -19.20 -5.02 8.84
C ASP A 57 -19.15 -4.16 10.11
N ILE A 58 -19.86 -4.62 11.16
CA ILE A 58 -19.83 -4.04 12.51
C ILE A 58 -18.38 -3.89 13.05
N LYS A 59 -17.46 -4.76 12.61
CA LYS A 59 -16.02 -4.62 12.81
C LYS A 59 -15.33 -4.54 11.45
N PRO A 60 -15.01 -3.34 10.96
CA PRO A 60 -14.37 -3.15 9.67
C PRO A 60 -13.06 -3.93 9.58
N ARG A 61 -12.90 -4.76 8.55
CA ARG A 61 -11.67 -5.52 8.29
C ARG A 61 -11.03 -5.10 6.98
N PRO A 62 -9.70 -5.03 6.89
CA PRO A 62 -9.03 -4.77 5.62
C PRO A 62 -9.38 -5.85 4.60
N LYS A 63 -9.70 -5.44 3.38
CA LYS A 63 -9.92 -6.37 2.28
C LYS A 63 -8.59 -6.90 1.75
N LEU A 64 -8.64 -8.13 1.22
CA LEU A 64 -7.52 -8.72 0.51
C LEU A 64 -7.39 -8.06 -0.86
N MET A 65 -6.16 -7.72 -1.23
CA MET A 65 -5.85 -7.16 -2.54
C MET A 65 -4.56 -7.79 -3.06
N ILE A 66 -4.52 -8.04 -4.37
CA ILE A 66 -3.34 -8.54 -5.05
C ILE A 66 -2.33 -7.38 -5.16
N VAL A 67 -1.16 -7.54 -4.56
CA VAL A 67 -0.08 -6.55 -4.55
C VAL A 67 1.26 -7.19 -4.90
N PRO A 68 2.26 -6.41 -5.35
CA PRO A 68 3.62 -6.93 -5.55
C PRO A 68 4.08 -7.65 -4.29
N ARG A 69 4.58 -8.87 -4.46
CA ARG A 69 4.94 -9.75 -3.35
C ARG A 69 5.95 -9.03 -2.44
N PRO A 70 5.71 -8.99 -1.12
CA PRO A 70 6.67 -8.39 -0.21
C PRO A 70 7.92 -9.27 -0.13
N ASP A 71 9.06 -8.63 -0.02
CA ASP A 71 10.27 -9.35 0.33
C ASP A 71 10.22 -9.83 1.79
N LYS A 72 10.84 -10.98 2.07
CA LYS A 72 10.98 -11.46 3.45
C LYS A 72 11.78 -10.45 4.28
N ARG A 73 11.13 -9.85 5.27
CA ARG A 73 11.75 -8.98 6.27
C ARG A 73 12.36 -9.84 7.38
N THR A 74 13.62 -10.23 7.24
CA THR A 74 14.35 -11.01 8.28
C THR A 74 14.97 -10.10 9.34
N SER A 75 15.48 -8.94 8.92
CA SER A 75 15.96 -7.84 9.77
C SER A 75 16.18 -6.59 8.89
N GLY A 76 16.14 -5.41 9.51
CA GLY A 76 16.39 -4.14 8.82
C GLY A 76 15.14 -3.48 8.20
N ILE A 77 15.38 -2.34 7.56
CA ILE A 77 14.36 -1.52 6.92
C ILE A 77 14.28 -1.95 5.46
N LYS A 78 13.17 -2.60 5.09
CA LYS A 78 12.97 -3.10 3.72
C LYS A 78 11.58 -2.73 3.20
N PRO A 79 11.49 -1.65 2.41
CA PRO A 79 10.24 -1.20 1.79
C PRO A 79 9.62 -2.28 0.91
N ASN A 80 8.30 -2.34 0.87
CA ASN A 80 7.56 -3.07 -0.16
C ASN A 80 7.36 -2.16 -1.39
N PHE A 81 7.26 -2.74 -2.59
CA PHE A 81 7.13 -1.99 -3.84
C PHE A 81 5.69 -1.51 -4.08
N LEU A 82 5.48 -0.20 -4.15
CA LEU A 82 4.22 0.53 -4.38
C LEU A 82 3.14 0.40 -3.29
N TRP A 83 3.47 -0.20 -2.15
CA TRP A 83 2.59 -0.30 -0.99
C TRP A 83 3.42 -0.52 0.26
N ASP A 84 2.93 -0.13 1.44
CA ASP A 84 3.52 -0.52 2.72
C ASP A 84 2.62 -0.06 3.88
N LYS A 85 3.08 -0.25 5.12
CA LYS A 85 2.48 0.42 6.28
C LYS A 85 2.67 1.93 6.22
N THR A 86 1.81 2.68 6.93
CA THR A 86 1.92 4.14 7.03
C THR A 86 3.30 4.63 7.48
N ALA A 87 4.01 3.88 8.33
CA ALA A 87 5.36 4.20 8.77
C ALA A 87 6.36 4.30 7.60
N TYR A 88 6.18 3.48 6.57
CA TYR A 88 7.00 3.45 5.37
C TYR A 88 6.43 4.34 4.28
N ALA A 89 5.12 4.28 4.03
CA ALA A 89 4.50 4.97 2.90
C ALA A 89 4.24 6.47 3.15
N LEU A 90 3.96 6.86 4.40
CA LEU A 90 3.61 8.23 4.80
C LEU A 90 4.53 8.82 5.86
N GLY A 91 5.41 8.01 6.45
CA GLY A 91 6.32 8.42 7.52
C GLY A 91 5.65 8.70 8.85
N VAL A 92 4.51 8.08 9.12
CA VAL A 92 3.81 8.20 10.40
C VAL A 92 3.41 6.84 10.96
N GLU A 93 3.56 6.66 12.26
CA GLU A 93 3.08 5.48 13.00
C GLU A 93 2.29 5.91 14.23
N ALA A 94 1.43 5.02 14.74
CA ALA A 94 0.62 5.34 15.90
C ALA A 94 1.49 5.58 17.14
N ASN A 95 1.14 6.58 17.94
CA ASN A 95 1.81 6.79 19.22
C ASN A 95 1.43 5.67 20.20
N LYS A 96 2.42 4.84 20.54
CA LYS A 96 2.24 3.68 21.44
C LYS A 96 2.00 4.10 22.89
N ASN A 97 2.33 5.33 23.26
CA ASN A 97 2.04 5.87 24.59
C ASN A 97 0.58 6.34 24.66
N LYS A 98 -0.28 5.54 25.30
CA LYS A 98 -1.73 5.81 25.42
C LYS A 98 -2.07 7.17 26.04
N ALA A 99 -1.25 7.68 26.95
CA ALA A 99 -1.50 8.97 27.60
C ALA A 99 -1.24 10.14 26.63
N GLU A 100 -0.19 10.02 25.82
CA GLU A 100 0.20 11.03 24.84
C GLU A 100 -0.57 10.92 23.53
N ALA A 101 -1.02 9.72 23.16
CA ALA A 101 -1.79 9.47 21.93
C ALA A 101 -3.05 10.36 21.82
N LYS A 102 -3.63 10.78 22.95
CA LYS A 102 -4.77 11.73 22.95
C LYS A 102 -4.40 13.14 22.48
N LYS A 103 -3.13 13.55 22.63
CA LYS A 103 -2.63 14.88 22.25
C LYS A 103 -1.81 14.82 20.96
N LYS A 104 -1.06 13.74 20.77
CA LYS A 104 -0.19 13.45 19.63
C LYS A 104 -0.46 12.02 19.18
N PRO A 105 -1.47 11.80 18.32
CA PRO A 105 -1.94 10.46 17.96
C PRO A 105 -0.94 9.68 17.10
N PHE A 106 -0.03 10.36 16.41
CA PHE A 106 1.01 9.75 15.61
C PHE A 106 2.39 10.35 15.92
N ILE A 107 3.43 9.61 15.58
CA ILE A 107 4.83 10.03 15.64
C ILE A 107 5.50 9.84 14.27
N PRO A 108 6.52 10.65 13.94
CA PRO A 108 7.27 10.48 12.70
C PRO A 108 8.06 9.17 12.67
N ALA A 109 8.05 8.50 11.53
CA ALA A 109 8.78 7.28 11.23
C ALA A 109 9.85 7.55 10.16
N GLU A 110 10.77 8.47 10.46
CA GLU A 110 11.69 9.06 9.48
C GLU A 110 12.55 8.02 8.76
N LYS A 111 13.13 7.05 9.48
CA LYS A 111 14.04 6.06 8.88
C LYS A 111 13.33 5.13 7.90
N THR A 112 12.12 4.70 8.22
CA THR A 112 11.32 3.81 7.35
C THR A 112 10.82 4.56 6.13
N PHE A 113 10.36 5.80 6.30
CA PHE A 113 9.93 6.64 5.20
C PHE A 113 11.08 7.04 4.28
N ALA A 114 12.24 7.41 4.83
CA ALA A 114 13.42 7.74 4.04
C ALA A 114 13.85 6.56 3.16
N ALA A 115 13.87 5.34 3.71
CA ALA A 115 14.18 4.15 2.94
C ALA A 115 13.13 3.86 1.86
N PHE A 116 11.84 4.00 2.17
CA PHE A 116 10.75 3.82 1.20
C PHE A 116 10.84 4.84 0.07
N LYS A 117 11.03 6.11 0.41
CA LYS A 117 11.21 7.22 -0.54
C LYS A 117 12.41 6.97 -1.43
N GLN A 118 13.60 6.72 -0.86
CA GLN A 118 14.81 6.48 -1.64
C GLN A 118 14.66 5.29 -2.59
N TYR A 119 14.16 4.15 -2.10
CA TYR A 119 13.95 2.94 -2.90
C TYR A 119 13.07 3.21 -4.13
N HIS A 120 11.95 3.92 -3.97
CA HIS A 120 11.06 4.22 -5.09
C HIS A 120 11.59 5.33 -5.99
N LEU A 121 12.27 6.36 -5.46
CA LEU A 121 12.85 7.40 -6.30
C LEU A 121 13.94 6.82 -7.22
N GLU A 122 14.80 5.94 -6.71
CA GLU A 122 15.82 5.28 -7.51
C GLU A 122 15.22 4.35 -8.58
N LEU A 123 14.13 3.65 -8.25
CA LEU A 123 13.51 2.68 -9.15
C LEU A 123 12.62 3.33 -10.22
N LEU A 124 11.97 4.46 -9.90
CA LEU A 124 10.96 5.09 -10.74
C LEU A 124 11.47 6.32 -11.52
N GLN A 125 12.71 6.78 -11.30
CA GLN A 125 13.27 7.99 -11.92
C GLN A 125 13.21 8.00 -13.46
N ASP A 126 13.40 6.84 -14.09
CA ASP A 126 13.42 6.69 -15.56
C ASP A 126 12.10 6.13 -16.12
N SER A 127 11.05 6.09 -15.31
CA SER A 127 9.74 5.57 -15.73
C SER A 127 9.06 6.51 -16.72
N ALA A 128 8.52 5.96 -17.81
CA ALA A 128 7.63 6.67 -18.73
C ALA A 128 6.14 6.50 -18.38
N ASP A 129 5.81 5.63 -17.42
CA ASP A 129 4.43 5.38 -16.99
C ASP A 129 3.92 6.53 -16.12
N GLU A 130 2.81 7.15 -16.53
CA GLU A 130 2.21 8.29 -15.84
C GLU A 130 1.82 7.99 -14.39
N GLY A 131 1.39 6.76 -14.12
CA GLY A 131 0.97 6.36 -12.79
C GLY A 131 2.15 6.19 -11.84
N LEU A 132 3.23 5.58 -12.32
CA LEU A 132 4.49 5.52 -11.57
C LEU A 132 5.10 6.90 -11.36
N LEU A 133 5.00 7.80 -12.34
CA LEU A 133 5.45 9.18 -12.21
C LEU A 133 4.65 9.97 -11.17
N ALA A 134 3.34 9.74 -11.06
CA ALA A 134 2.53 10.32 -9.99
C ALA A 134 3.01 9.88 -8.59
N ILE A 135 3.31 8.59 -8.41
CA ILE A 135 3.86 8.08 -7.15
C ILE A 135 5.26 8.66 -6.88
N TYR A 136 6.12 8.74 -7.91
CA TYR A 136 7.43 9.37 -7.80
C TYR A 136 7.31 10.82 -7.31
N ARG A 137 6.45 11.64 -7.94
CA ARG A 137 6.21 13.04 -7.55
C ARG A 137 5.62 13.16 -6.15
N PHE A 138 4.67 12.29 -5.80
CA PHE A 138 4.12 12.21 -4.46
C PHE A 138 5.24 12.02 -3.42
N LEU A 139 6.13 11.06 -3.64
CA LEU A 139 7.20 10.79 -2.68
C LEU A 139 8.23 11.92 -2.61
N GLN A 140 8.46 12.67 -3.70
CA GLN A 140 9.29 13.87 -3.65
C GLN A 140 8.69 14.94 -2.75
N ASN A 141 7.38 15.19 -2.87
CA ASN A 141 6.68 16.32 -2.26
C ASN A 141 6.12 16.01 -0.86
N TRP A 142 5.82 14.74 -0.56
CA TRP A 142 5.20 14.35 0.69
C TRP A 142 6.14 14.55 1.89
N GLN A 143 5.57 15.09 2.97
CA GLN A 143 6.20 15.22 4.27
C GLN A 143 5.26 14.62 5.33
N PRO A 144 5.78 13.93 6.37
CA PRO A 144 4.93 13.32 7.41
C PRO A 144 3.92 14.27 8.05
N GLU A 145 4.25 15.56 8.14
CA GLU A 145 3.39 16.62 8.69
C GLU A 145 2.11 16.82 7.88
N HIS A 146 2.14 16.52 6.57
CA HIS A 146 0.96 16.60 5.71
C HIS A 146 -0.13 15.61 6.13
N PHE A 147 0.19 14.55 6.86
CA PHE A 147 -0.80 13.62 7.41
C PHE A 147 -1.85 14.34 8.28
N ALA A 148 -1.39 15.24 9.17
CA ALA A 148 -2.29 16.06 9.97
C ALA A 148 -2.91 17.20 9.15
N ALA A 149 -2.12 17.87 8.30
CA ALA A 149 -2.58 19.03 7.54
C ALA A 149 -3.74 18.67 6.59
N GLN A 150 -3.72 17.46 6.02
CA GLN A 150 -4.75 16.94 5.12
C GLN A 150 -5.86 16.18 5.85
N HIS A 151 -5.88 16.21 7.18
CA HIS A 151 -6.92 15.61 8.02
C HIS A 151 -7.13 14.11 7.75
N LEU A 152 -6.03 13.38 7.49
CA LEU A 152 -6.10 11.95 7.22
C LEU A 152 -6.61 11.19 8.45
N PRO A 153 -7.44 10.13 8.25
CA PRO A 153 -8.04 9.39 9.35
C PRO A 153 -6.97 8.69 10.18
N LEU A 154 -7.04 8.86 11.51
CA LEU A 154 -6.13 8.19 12.45
C LEU A 154 -6.22 6.66 12.39
N GLU A 155 -7.35 6.13 11.94
CA GLU A 155 -7.57 4.69 11.70
C GLU A 155 -6.65 4.12 10.60
N MET A 156 -6.02 4.97 9.81
CA MET A 156 -5.03 4.57 8.81
C MET A 156 -3.70 4.17 9.44
N LEU A 157 -3.37 4.69 10.63
CA LEU A 157 -2.08 4.45 11.27
C LEU A 157 -1.80 2.96 11.48
N ASP A 158 -0.57 2.57 11.20
CA ASP A 158 -0.05 1.19 11.30
C ASP A 158 -0.71 0.17 10.36
N THR A 159 -1.57 0.62 9.45
CA THR A 159 -2.20 -0.22 8.43
C THR A 159 -1.44 -0.19 7.11
N ASN A 160 -1.59 -1.25 6.30
CA ASN A 160 -1.04 -1.28 4.95
C ASN A 160 -1.91 -0.44 4.00
N ILE A 161 -1.25 0.36 3.18
CA ILE A 161 -1.87 1.24 2.20
C ILE A 161 -1.24 1.03 0.83
N VAL A 162 -2.00 1.34 -0.21
CA VAL A 162 -1.52 1.35 -1.61
C VAL A 162 -1.75 2.70 -2.25
N PHE A 163 -1.06 2.95 -3.35
CA PHE A 163 -1.28 4.13 -4.19
C PHE A 163 -2.09 3.75 -5.43
N SER A 164 -3.07 4.59 -5.77
CA SER A 164 -3.83 4.52 -7.01
C SER A 164 -3.60 5.81 -7.78
N PRO A 165 -2.74 5.81 -8.81
CA PRO A 165 -2.60 6.97 -9.67
C PRO A 165 -3.84 7.14 -10.55
N GLY A 166 -4.35 8.36 -10.66
CA GLY A 166 -5.46 8.71 -11.53
C GLY A 166 -6.83 8.74 -10.83
N ASN A 167 -7.87 9.01 -11.61
CA ASN A 167 -9.21 9.29 -11.10
C ASN A 167 -9.82 8.02 -10.45
N ALA A 168 -10.29 8.14 -9.20
CA ALA A 168 -10.78 7.03 -8.35
C ALA A 168 -11.88 6.12 -8.94
N LYS A 169 -12.41 6.45 -10.12
CA LYS A 169 -13.45 5.67 -10.82
C LYS A 169 -13.00 4.28 -11.25
N CYS A 170 -11.71 4.03 -11.48
CA CYS A 170 -11.21 2.73 -11.92
C CYS A 170 -10.99 1.71 -10.79
N LEU A 171 -11.11 2.10 -9.52
CA LEU A 171 -10.93 1.16 -8.39
C LEU A 171 -12.18 0.32 -8.07
N TYR A 172 -13.29 0.57 -8.76
CA TYR A 172 -14.61 0.01 -8.47
C TYR A 172 -15.34 -0.58 -9.70
N SER A 173 -14.67 -0.63 -10.85
CA SER A 173 -15.23 -1.18 -12.10
C SER A 173 -14.72 -2.58 -12.37
#